data_AF-A0A8J2TCJ6-F1
#
_entry.id   AF-A0A8J2TCJ6-F1
#
_cell.length_a   1.000
_cell.length_b   1.000
_cell.length_c   1.000
_cell.angle_alpha   90.00
_cell.angle_beta   90.00
_cell.angle_gamma   90.00
#
_symmetry.space_group_name_H-M   'P 1'
#
loop_
_entity.id
_entity.type
_entity.pdbx_description
1 polymer ?
#
loop_
_entity_poly.entity_id
_entity_poly.type
_entity_poly.pdbx_seq_one_letter_code
_entity_poly.pdbx_strand_id
1 'polypeptide(L)'
;MKIGRFYSFLRTIPGFSLLDRYIFLELLLPLLFGMGLFTSLGIAIGTLFDLVRRITEMGLPITIALQILFLRMPEFIVLAFPMSMLLSTLMALVVYRVIVN
;
A
#
# COMPACT_ATOMS: atom_id res chain seq x y z
N MET A 1 -7.59 23.16 -6.76
CA MET A 1 -6.44 23.73 -7.50
C MET A 1 -5.17 23.78 -6.61
N LYS A 2 -4.50 22.64 -6.35
CA LYS A 2 -3.19 22.61 -5.62
C LYS A 2 -2.24 21.45 -6.04
N ILE A 3 -2.45 20.82 -7.20
CA ILE A 3 -1.56 19.75 -7.69
C ILE A 3 -0.30 20.31 -8.39
N GLY A 4 -0.29 21.58 -8.83
CA GLY A 4 0.82 22.17 -9.59
C GLY A 4 2.14 22.34 -8.84
N ARG A 5 2.17 22.24 -7.50
CA ARG A 5 3.39 22.45 -6.71
C ARG A 5 4.30 21.22 -6.70
N PHE A 6 3.74 20.01 -6.77
CA PHE A 6 4.48 18.75 -6.72
C PHE A 6 5.24 18.45 -8.03
N TYR A 7 4.68 18.84 -9.18
CA TYR A 7 5.33 18.69 -10.49
C TYR A 7 6.67 19.42 -10.61
N SER A 8 6.86 20.52 -9.87
CA SER A 8 8.11 21.31 -9.94
C SER A 8 9.32 20.57 -9.38
N PHE A 9 9.12 19.65 -8.42
CA PHE A 9 10.20 18.88 -7.79
C PHE A 9 10.70 17.74 -8.69
N LEU A 10 9.87 17.25 -9.62
CA LEU A 10 10.20 16.15 -10.55
C LEU A 10 10.72 16.65 -11.91
N ARG A 11 10.98 17.97 -12.08
CA ARG A 11 11.42 18.56 -13.36
C ARG A 11 12.83 18.09 -13.80
N THR A 12 13.61 17.56 -12.88
CA THR A 12 15.07 17.37 -13.03
C THR A 12 15.50 16.00 -13.57
N ILE A 13 14.58 15.09 -13.92
CA ILE A 13 14.95 13.82 -14.58
C ILE A 13 14.76 13.96 -16.10
N PRO A 14 15.83 14.13 -16.89
CA PRO A 14 15.75 14.18 -18.34
C PRO A 14 15.43 12.75 -18.85
N GLY A 15 14.26 12.56 -19.47
CA GLY A 15 13.90 11.28 -20.11
C GLY A 15 12.44 10.84 -19.98
N PHE A 16 11.69 11.32 -18.98
CA PHE A 16 10.28 10.93 -18.79
C PHE A 16 9.32 11.88 -19.51
N SER A 17 8.39 11.32 -20.29
CA SER A 17 7.29 12.09 -20.88
C SER A 17 6.39 12.68 -19.79
N LEU A 18 5.74 13.80 -20.09
CA LEU A 18 4.75 14.40 -19.19
C LEU A 18 3.63 13.41 -18.85
N LEU A 19 3.26 12.56 -19.81
CA LEU A 19 2.23 11.54 -19.66
C LEU A 19 2.65 10.44 -18.67
N ASP A 20 3.90 9.97 -18.73
CA ASP A 20 4.40 8.93 -17.81
C ASP A 20 4.37 9.41 -16.36
N ARG A 21 4.75 10.68 -16.13
CA ARG A 21 4.72 11.30 -14.80
C ARG A 21 3.29 11.44 -14.27
N TYR A 22 2.37 11.81 -15.14
CA TYR A 22 0.96 11.93 -14.78
C TYR A 22 0.39 10.58 -14.35
N ILE A 23 0.59 9.54 -15.17
CA ILE A 23 0.15 8.17 -14.86
C ILE A 23 0.79 7.66 -13.57
N PHE A 24 2.10 7.88 -13.39
CA PHE A 24 2.81 7.44 -12.19
C PHE A 24 2.25 8.09 -10.92
N LEU A 25 1.98 9.40 -10.95
CA LEU A 25 1.41 10.11 -9.79
C LEU A 25 -0.02 9.67 -9.49
N GLU A 26 -0.82 9.40 -10.51
CA GLU A 26 -2.19 8.93 -10.37
C GLU A 26 -2.26 7.48 -9.85
N LEU A 27 -1.29 6.64 -10.19
CA LEU A 27 -1.16 5.28 -9.66
C LEU A 27 -0.54 5.24 -8.26
N LEU A 28 0.37 6.15 -7.93
CA LEU A 28 1.12 6.07 -6.67
C LEU A 28 0.20 6.21 -5.44
N LEU A 29 -0.81 7.10 -5.50
CA LEU A 29 -1.74 7.30 -4.38
C LEU A 29 -2.60 6.05 -4.11
N PRO A 30 -3.33 5.50 -5.11
CA PRO A 30 -4.13 4.30 -4.93
C PRO A 30 -3.31 3.04 -4.64
N LEU A 31 -2.07 2.96 -5.17
CA LEU A 31 -1.15 1.87 -4.88
C LEU A 31 -0.77 1.83 -3.39
N LEU A 32 -0.33 2.97 -2.82
CA LEU A 32 0.03 3.06 -1.41
C LEU A 32 -1.17 2.81 -0.51
N PHE A 33 -2.35 3.33 -0.89
CA PHE A 33 -3.60 3.04 -0.19
C PHE A 33 -3.92 1.54 -0.21
N GLY A 34 -3.86 0.91 -1.38
CA GLY A 34 -4.10 -0.53 -1.54
C GLY A 34 -3.11 -1.37 -0.75
N MET A 35 -1.82 -1.03 -0.78
CA MET A 35 -0.78 -1.72 -0.03
C MET A 35 -1.05 -1.66 1.47
N GLY A 36 -1.35 -0.48 2.02
CA GLY A 36 -1.68 -0.33 3.44
C GLY A 36 -2.93 -1.12 3.82
N LEU A 37 -3.97 -1.09 2.98
CA LEU A 37 -5.23 -1.79 3.21
C LEU A 37 -5.03 -3.32 3.21
N PHE A 38 -4.41 -3.87 2.16
CA PHE A 38 -4.20 -5.32 2.04
C PHE A 38 -3.19 -5.85 3.05
N THR A 39 -2.11 -5.11 3.36
CA THR A 39 -1.16 -5.51 4.41
C THR A 39 -1.84 -5.50 5.79
N SER A 40 -2.63 -4.48 6.12
CA SER A 40 -3.36 -4.43 7.40
C SER A 40 -4.36 -5.58 7.52
N LEU A 41 -5.12 -5.88 6.46
CA LEU A 41 -6.06 -7.00 6.45
C LEU A 41 -5.33 -8.35 6.57
N GLY A 42 -4.25 -8.54 5.81
CA GLY A 42 -3.45 -9.76 5.84
C GLY A 42 -2.87 -10.03 7.23
N ILE A 43 -2.35 -8.99 7.88
CA ILE A 43 -1.80 -9.09 9.24
C ILE A 43 -2.91 -9.39 10.25
N ALA A 44 -4.04 -8.68 10.17
CA ALA A 44 -5.19 -8.91 11.06
C ALA A 44 -5.66 -10.36 10.98
N ILE A 45 -5.97 -10.83 9.77
CA ILE A 45 -6.56 -12.15 9.53
C ILE A 45 -5.53 -13.26 9.74
N GLY A 46 -4.31 -13.10 9.21
CA GLY A 46 -3.32 -14.17 9.11
C GLY A 46 -2.33 -14.26 10.26
N THR A 47 -2.20 -13.24 11.12
CA THR A 47 -1.22 -13.28 12.23
C THR A 47 -1.76 -12.76 13.55
N LEU A 48 -2.45 -11.62 13.58
CA LEU A 48 -2.87 -11.03 14.84
C LEU A 48 -3.82 -11.94 15.63
N PHE A 49 -4.81 -12.55 14.98
CA PHE A 49 -5.70 -13.50 15.65
C PHE A 49 -4.95 -14.71 16.22
N ASP A 50 -4.03 -15.27 15.44
CA ASP A 50 -3.20 -16.39 15.88
C ASP A 50 -2.34 -15.98 17.08
N LEU A 51 -1.61 -14.87 16.97
CA LEU A 51 -0.74 -14.39 18.03
C LEU A 51 -1.50 -14.08 19.33
N VAL A 52 -2.67 -13.44 19.25
CA VAL A 52 -3.52 -13.18 20.42
C VAL A 52 -3.88 -14.48 21.11
N ARG A 53 -4.30 -15.49 20.34
CA ARG A 53 -4.60 -16.82 20.88
C ARG A 53 -3.38 -17.47 21.54
N ARG A 54 -2.18 -17.34 20.95
CA ARG A 54 -0.93 -17.86 21.56
C ARG A 54 -0.57 -17.15 22.86
N ILE A 55 -0.86 -15.85 22.97
CA ILE A 55 -0.64 -15.07 24.19
C ILE A 55 -1.59 -15.55 25.29
N THR A 56 -2.88 -15.72 24.99
CA THR A 56 -3.90 -16.05 26.00
C THR A 56 -3.88 -17.52 26.43
N GLU A 57 -3.68 -18.45 25.50
CA GLU A 57 -3.76 -19.90 25.78
C GLU A 57 -2.41 -20.51 26.14
N MET A 58 -1.31 -20.03 25.55
CA MET A 58 0.02 -20.61 25.72
C MET A 58 0.98 -19.73 26.54
N GLY A 59 0.52 -18.58 27.03
CA GLY A 59 1.32 -17.66 27.84
C GLY A 59 2.51 -17.05 27.08
N LEU A 60 2.41 -16.91 25.74
CA LEU A 60 3.48 -16.34 24.93
C LEU A 60 3.79 -14.90 25.40
N PRO A 61 5.06 -14.55 25.69
CA PRO A 61 5.41 -13.18 26.07
C PRO A 61 5.07 -12.19 24.95
N ILE A 62 4.44 -11.07 25.31
CA ILE A 62 4.04 -10.00 24.38
C ILE A 62 5.25 -9.44 23.59
N THR A 63 6.43 -9.44 24.19
CA THR A 63 7.68 -9.01 23.54
C THR A 63 8.00 -9.88 22.31
N ILE A 64 7.90 -11.20 22.46
CA ILE A 64 8.12 -12.15 21.36
C ILE A 64 7.01 -12.03 20.32
N ALA A 65 5.77 -11.82 20.75
CA ALA A 65 4.65 -11.62 19.84
C ALA A 65 4.85 -10.39 18.92
N LEU A 66 5.31 -9.26 19.48
CA LEU A 66 5.64 -8.08 18.68
C LEU A 66 6.79 -8.32 17.71
N GLN A 67 7.82 -9.09 18.10
CA GLN A 67 8.91 -9.46 17.20
C GLN A 67 8.40 -10.28 16.02
N ILE A 68 7.55 -11.27 16.27
CA ILE A 68 6.94 -12.10 15.21
C ILE A 68 6.08 -11.22 14.29
N LEU A 69 5.29 -10.29 14.84
CA LEU A 69 4.47 -9.37 14.05
C LEU A 69 5.33 -8.54 13.08
N PHE A 70 6.44 -7.97 13.57
CA PHE A 70 7.37 -7.20 12.73
C PHE A 70 8.06 -8.07 11.66
N LEU A 71 8.43 -9.31 11.99
CA LEU A 71 9.02 -10.25 11.03
C LEU A 71 8.04 -10.70 9.95
N ARG A 72 6.73 -10.72 10.25
CA ARG A 72 5.67 -11.10 9.30
C ARG A 72 5.21 -9.94 8.42
N MET A 73 5.36 -8.70 8.84
CA MET A 73 5.06 -7.50 8.03
C MET A 73 5.61 -7.56 6.58
N PRO A 74 6.92 -7.83 6.33
CA PRO A 74 7.46 -7.85 4.97
C PRO A 74 6.83 -8.94 4.09
N GLU A 75 6.45 -10.09 4.65
CA GLU A 75 5.76 -11.16 3.92
C GLU A 75 4.42 -10.66 3.36
N PHE A 76 3.61 -10.00 4.20
CA PHE A 76 2.32 -9.45 3.77
C PHE A 76 2.47 -8.27 2.81
N ILE A 77 3.53 -7.46 2.90
CA ILE A 77 3.78 -6.37 1.95
C ILE A 77 4.05 -6.92 0.55
N VAL A 78 4.87 -7.98 0.44
CA VAL A 78 5.18 -8.63 -0.85
C VAL A 78 3.92 -9.24 -1.47
N LEU A 79 3.07 -9.90 -0.67
CA LEU A 79 1.81 -10.46 -1.14
C LEU A 79 0.79 -9.36 -1.52
N ALA A 80 0.74 -8.27 -0.75
CA ALA A 80 -0.14 -7.13 -1.02
C ALA A 80 0.27 -6.35 -2.28
N PHE A 81 1.53 -6.43 -2.72
CA PHE A 81 2.04 -5.68 -3.86
C PHE A 81 1.23 -5.92 -5.16
N PRO A 82 1.09 -7.15 -5.71
CA PRO A 82 0.30 -7.39 -6.91
C PRO A 82 -1.19 -7.05 -6.74
N MET A 83 -1.76 -7.27 -5.54
CA MET A 83 -3.16 -6.93 -5.25
C MET A 83 -3.37 -5.41 -5.26
N SER A 84 -2.44 -4.65 -4.67
CA SER A 84 -2.46 -3.19 -4.66
C SER A 84 -2.29 -2.60 -6.06
N MET A 85 -1.49 -3.24 -6.93
CA MET A 85 -1.34 -2.84 -8.33
C MET A 85 -2.67 -2.95 -9.09
N LEU A 86 -3.42 -4.04 -8.90
CA LEU A 86 -4.75 -4.21 -9.51
C LEU A 86 -5.74 -3.16 -9.02
N LEU A 87 -5.79 -2.92 -7.71
CA LEU A 87 -6.65 -1.87 -7.15
C LEU A 87 -6.25 -0.50 -7.70
N SER A 88 -4.95 -0.24 -7.82
CA SER A 88 -4.43 1.03 -8.29
C SER A 88 -4.83 1.33 -9.73
N THR A 89 -4.75 0.35 -10.63
CA THR A 89 -5.15 0.55 -12.04
C THR A 89 -6.65 0.76 -12.17
N LEU A 90 -7.46 0.03 -11.41
CA LEU A 90 -8.91 0.23 -11.37
C LEU A 90 -9.28 1.63 -10.85
N MET A 91 -8.66 2.07 -9.75
CA MET A 91 -8.91 3.40 -9.21
C MET A 91 -8.46 4.51 -10.17
N ALA A 92 -7.32 4.37 -10.83
CA ALA A 92 -6.86 5.34 -11.82
C ALA A 92 -7.86 5.48 -12.99
N LEU A 93 -8.41 4.37 -13.49
CA LEU A 93 -9.45 4.40 -14.53
C LEU A 93 -10.73 5.10 -14.05
N VAL A 94 -11.14 4.85 -12.80
CA VAL A 94 -12.32 5.49 -12.20
C VAL A 94 -12.11 6.99 -12.05
N VAL A 95 -10.96 7.42 -11.54
CA VAL A 95 -10.64 8.84 -11.36
C VAL A 95 -10.59 9.56 -12.71
N TYR A 96 -9.99 8.94 -13.73
CA TYR A 96 -10.01 9.48 -15.08
C TYR A 96 -11.44 9.68 -15.60
N ARG A 97 -12.32 8.70 -15.41
CA ARG A 97 -13.73 8.80 -15.81
C ARG A 97 -14.45 9.96 -15.10
N VAL A 98 -14.13 10.23 -13.83
CA VAL A 98 -14.71 11.31 -13.02
C VAL A 98 -14.18 12.68 -13.42
N ILE A 99 -12.95 12.79 -13.90
CA ILE A 99 -12.37 14.07 -14.33
C ILE A 99 -12.91 14.50 -15.71
N VAL A 100 -13.23 13.54 -16.58
CA VAL A 100 -13.63 13.78 -17.97
C VAL A 100 -15.14 13.99 -18.15
N ASN A 101 -15.97 13.54 -17.19
CA ASN A 101 -17.42 13.85 -17.16
C ASN A 101 -17.71 15.03 -16.25
#